data_AF-A0A2U2SHU1-F1
#
_entry.id   AF-A0A2U2SHU1-F1
#
_cell.length_a   1.000
_cell.length_b   1.000
_cell.length_c   1.000
_cell.angle_alpha   90.00
_cell.angle_beta   90.00
_cell.angle_gamma   90.00
#
_symmetry.space_group_name_H-M   'P 1'
#
loop_
_entity.id
_entity.type
_entity.pdbx_description
1 polymer ?
#
loop_
_entity_poly.entity_id
_entity_poly.type
_entity_poly.pdbx_seq_one_letter_code
_entity_poly.pdbx_strand_id
1 'polypeptide(L)' 'MEPDGLRAWSVADLLTNYPKTAQLFIEWKTQCVGCYLSRFCTLEEVVALYSINPQTFFLKLQKLIQFPSERIET' A
#
# COMPACT_ATOMS: atom_id res chain seq x y z
N MET A 1 -4.94 -9.42 12.53
CA MET A 1 -3.68 -8.86 11.99
C MET A 1 -3.46 -7.53 12.67
N GLU A 2 -2.44 -7.43 13.50
CA GLU A 2 -2.06 -6.16 14.12
C GLU A 2 -1.57 -5.16 13.04
N PRO A 3 -2.06 -3.91 13.05
CA PRO A 3 -1.78 -2.93 12.00
C PRO A 3 -0.31 -2.48 11.93
N ASP A 4 0.50 -2.78 12.94
CA ASP A 4 1.91 -2.38 13.01
C ASP A 4 2.82 -3.22 12.10
N GLY A 5 2.49 -4.50 11.85
CA GLY A 5 3.37 -5.39 11.08
C GLY A 5 3.56 -4.97 9.61
N LEU A 6 2.57 -4.28 9.03
CA LEU A 6 2.65 -3.83 7.63
C LEU A 6 3.52 -2.58 7.45
N ARG A 7 3.74 -1.79 8.51
CA ARG A 7 4.50 -0.52 8.39
C ARG A 7 5.91 -0.73 7.87
N ALA A 8 6.54 -1.82 8.33
CA ALA A 8 7.89 -2.21 7.96
C ALA A 8 7.99 -2.97 6.62
N TRP A 9 6.86 -3.30 5.98
CA TRP A 9 6.90 -3.96 4.67
C TRP A 9 7.35 -2.98 3.60
N SER A 10 8.12 -3.49 2.63
CA SER A 10 8.38 -2.71 1.42
C SER A 10 7.10 -2.56 0.60
N VAL A 11 7.03 -1.51 -0.21
CA VAL A 11 5.95 -1.35 -1.20
C VAL A 11 5.88 -2.60 -2.10
N ALA A 12 7.02 -3.14 -2.53
CA ALA A 12 7.05 -4.32 -3.39
C ALA A 12 6.45 -5.56 -2.70
N ASP A 13 6.74 -5.78 -1.42
CA ASP A 13 6.17 -6.89 -0.65
C ASP A 13 4.65 -6.75 -0.55
N LEU A 14 4.18 -5.53 -0.24
CA LEU A 14 2.75 -5.26 -0.18
C LEU A 14 2.06 -5.51 -1.52
N LEU A 15 2.62 -5.00 -2.63
CA LEU A 15 2.03 -5.17 -3.96
C LEU A 15 2.07 -6.61 -4.45
N THR A 16 3.09 -7.38 -4.04
CA THR A 16 3.20 -8.82 -4.37
C THR A 16 2.12 -9.63 -3.66
N ASN A 17 1.90 -9.38 -2.37
CA ASN A 17 0.92 -10.13 -1.57
C ASN A 17 -0.51 -9.60 -1.75
N TYR A 18 -0.68 -8.31 -2.05
CA TYR A 18 -1.97 -7.63 -2.19
C TYR A 18 -2.00 -6.68 -3.40
N PRO A 19 -2.04 -7.20 -4.65
CA PRO A 19 -1.93 -6.38 -5.86
C PRO A 19 -2.97 -5.26 -5.99
N LYS A 20 -4.19 -5.45 -5.45
CA LYS A 20 -5.25 -4.42 -5.45
C LYS A 20 -4.87 -3.15 -4.70
N THR A 21 -3.92 -3.23 -3.77
CA THR A 21 -3.42 -2.06 -3.02
C THR A 21 -2.68 -1.08 -3.92
N ALA A 22 -2.27 -1.47 -5.15
CA ALA A 22 -1.71 -0.57 -6.15
C ALA A 22 -2.58 0.67 -6.40
N GLN A 23 -3.91 0.51 -6.37
CA GLN A 23 -4.86 1.61 -6.54
C GLN A 23 -4.63 2.73 -5.52
N LEU A 24 -4.34 2.40 -4.26
CA LEU A 24 -4.10 3.38 -3.20
C LEU A 24 -2.91 4.29 -3.55
N PHE A 25 -1.81 3.68 -4.01
CA PHE A 25 -0.59 4.40 -4.39
C PHE A 25 -0.79 5.28 -5.63
N ILE A 26 -1.62 4.84 -6.59
CA ILE A 26 -1.96 5.59 -7.81
C ILE A 26 -2.88 6.77 -7.48
N GLU A 27 -3.96 6.53 -6.72
CA GLU A 27 -4.88 7.58 -6.27
C GLU A 27 -4.15 8.68 -5.51
N TRP A 28 -3.16 8.30 -4.70
CA TRP A 28 -2.39 9.23 -3.87
C TRP A 28 -1.10 9.71 -4.53
N LYS A 29 -0.90 9.37 -5.82
CA LYS A 29 0.20 9.85 -6.68
C LYS A 29 1.60 9.63 -6.10
N THR A 30 1.78 8.53 -5.37
CA THR A 30 3.00 8.23 -4.61
C THR A 30 4.19 7.75 -5.48
N GLN A 31 4.08 7.71 -6.81
CA GLN A 31 5.09 7.17 -7.75
C GLN A 31 5.68 5.77 -7.37
N CYS A 32 5.11 5.08 -6.39
CA CYS A 32 5.65 3.88 -5.79
C CYS A 32 5.44 2.66 -6.70
N VAL A 33 4.32 2.64 -7.44
CA VAL A 33 3.99 1.58 -8.38
C VAL A 33 4.94 1.62 -9.58
N GLY A 34 5.67 0.53 -9.80
CA GLY A 34 6.66 0.42 -10.87
C GLY A 34 8.01 1.09 -10.57
N CYS A 35 8.19 1.70 -9.39
CA CYS A 35 9.47 2.26 -8.99
C CYS A 35 10.48 1.16 -8.67
N TYR A 36 11.71 1.27 -9.21
CA TYR A 36 12.79 0.32 -8.95
C TYR A 36 13.13 0.19 -7.45
N LEU A 37 13.01 1.30 -6.71
CA LEU A 37 13.32 1.39 -5.28
C LEU A 37 12.19 0.89 -4.37
N SER A 38 11.03 0.54 -4.91
CA SER A 38 9.87 0.06 -4.14
C SER A 38 10.15 -1.18 -3.28
N ARG A 39 11.17 -1.97 -3.64
CA ARG A 39 11.64 -3.14 -2.86
C ARG A 39 12.40 -2.79 -1.58
N PHE A 40 12.80 -1.53 -1.44
CA PHE A 40 13.53 -1.02 -0.28
C PHE A 40 12.73 0.01 0.51
N CYS A 41 11.81 0.71 -0.16
CA CYS A 41 10.98 1.74 0.47
C CYS A 41 9.85 1.11 1.29
N THR A 42 9.85 1.32 2.59
CA THR A 42 8.83 0.83 3.52
C THR A 42 7.56 1.67 3.46
N LEU A 43 6.42 1.11 3.91
CA LEU A 43 5.16 1.86 3.95
C LEU A 43 5.24 3.08 4.88
N GLU A 44 5.97 2.97 5.99
CA GLU A 44 6.22 4.10 6.90
C GLU A 44 7.01 5.23 6.19
N GLU A 45 8.06 4.88 5.45
CA GLU A 45 8.83 5.86 4.67
C GLU A 45 7.97 6.51 3.57
N VAL A 46 7.14 5.76 2.86
CA VAL A 46 6.23 6.34 1.84
C VAL A 46 5.32 7.38 2.47
N VAL A 47 4.71 7.06 3.61
CA VAL A 47 3.80 7.98 4.29
C VAL A 47 4.53 9.27 4.69
N ALA A 48 5.75 9.15 5.22
CA ALA A 48 6.57 10.30 5.58
C ALA A 48 7.01 11.13 4.36
N LEU A 49 7.56 10.48 3.33
CA LEU A 49 8.09 11.11 2.11
C LEU A 49 7.03 11.91 1.35
N TYR A 50 5.81 11.38 1.27
CA TYR A 50 4.69 12.03 0.57
C TYR A 50 3.82 12.90 1.50
N SER A 51 4.23 13.09 2.77
CA SER A 51 3.47 13.86 3.77
C SER A 51 2.00 13.42 3.89
N ILE A 52 1.79 12.11 3.82
CA ILE A 52 0.48 11.49 3.89
C ILE A 52 0.10 11.30 5.36
N ASN A 53 -1.18 11.42 5.69
CA ASN A 53 -1.64 11.11 7.04
C ASN A 53 -1.54 9.58 7.29
N PRO A 54 -0.77 9.12 8.30
CA PRO A 54 -0.54 7.69 8.54
C PRO A 54 -1.83 6.95 8.90
N GLN A 55 -2.69 7.53 9.74
CA GLN A 55 -3.92 6.89 10.19
C GLN A 55 -4.86 6.63 9.00
N THR A 56 -5.02 7.61 8.12
CA THR A 56 -5.85 7.49 6.92
C THR A 56 -5.27 6.47 5.93
N PHE A 57 -3.93 6.44 5.74
CA PHE A 57 -3.26 5.48 4.85
C PHE A 57 -3.52 4.04 5.31
N PHE A 58 -3.14 3.72 6.54
CA PHE A 58 -3.21 2.36 7.05
C PHE A 58 -4.66 1.87 7.22
N LEU A 59 -5.61 2.76 7.53
CA LEU A 59 -7.03 2.40 7.56
C LEU A 59 -7.56 2.02 6.17
N LYS A 60 -7.25 2.79 5.12
CA LYS A 60 -7.66 2.47 3.75
C LYS A 60 -6.97 1.20 3.24
N LEU A 61 -5.68 1.05 3.53
CA LEU A 61 -4.92 -0.14 3.19
C LEU A 61 -5.55 -1.39 3.82
N GLN A 62 -5.85 -1.33 5.12
CA GLN A 62 -6.47 -2.45 5.83
C GLN A 62 -7.83 -2.84 5.23
N LYS A 63 -8.65 -1.87 4.79
CA LYS A 63 -9.91 -2.14 4.11
C LYS A 63 -9.72 -2.89 2.80
N LEU A 64 -8.73 -2.50 1.98
CA LEU A 64 -8.42 -3.16 0.71
C LEU A 64 -7.92 -4.59 0.90
N ILE A 65 -7.20 -4.86 2.00
CA ILE A 65 -6.70 -6.19 2.35
C ILE A 65 -7.85 -7.09 2.86
N GLN A 66 -8.73 -6.57 3.71
CA GLN A 66 -9.82 -7.36 4.32
C GLN A 66 -11.00 -7.60 3.38
N PHE A 67 -11.30 -6.65 2.50
CA PHE A 67 -12.43 -6.73 1.56
C PHE A 67 -11.95 -6.64 0.12
N PRO A 68 -11.32 -7.69 -0.42
CA PRO A 68 -10.91 -7.73 -1.81
C PRO A 68 -12.16 -7.88 -2.70
N SER A 69 -12.89 -6.78 -2.97
CA SER A 69 -14.13 -6.74 -3.76
C SER A 69 -14.09 -7.67 -4.99
N GLU A 70 -15.18 -8.40 -5.21
CA GLU A 70 -15.37 -9.51 -6.15
C GLU A 70 -14.85 -9.31 -7.58
N ARG A 71 -14.61 -10.45 -8.25
CA ARG A 71 -14.11 -10.58 -9.63
C ARG A 71 -14.87 -9.67 -10.60
N ILE A 72 -14.13 -9.02 -11.50
CA ILE A 72 -14.70 -8.67 -12.81
C ILE A 72 -14.70 -9.99 -13.58
N GLU A 73 -15.87 -10.61 -13.72
CA GLU A 73 -16.10 -11.63 -14.75
C GLU A 73 -15.88 -10.95 -16.11
N THR A 74 -14.98 -11.57 -16.89
CA THR A 74 -14.55 -11.18 -18.24
C THR A 74 -15.69 -11.11 -19.25
#